data_AF-A0A7S0J508-F1
#
_entry.id   AF-A0A7S0J508-F1
#
_cell.length_a   1.000
_cell.length_b   1.000
_cell.length_c   1.000
_cell.angle_alpha   90.00
_cell.angle_beta   90.00
_cell.angle_gamma   90.00
#
_symmetry.space_group_name_H-M   'P 1'
#
loop_
_entity.id
_entity.type
_entity.pdbx_description
1 polymer ?
#
loop_
_entity_poly.entity_id
_entity_poly.type
_entity_poly.pdbx_seq_one_letter_code
_entity_poly.pdbx_strand_id
1 'polypeptide(L)'
;GTCPQDRPASFLSGRMSPALLTANLKKAETLEALLRIASLHCSSFNHIHLSACWNTLGRLGGTGHSWSQQQAATIESLAQRTAEVTSTSSEVRVRELANIAHGIAKSGRGSTMGALLTTLAGAIERRVGDC
;
A
#
# COMPACT_ATOMS: atom_id res chain seq x y z
N GLY A 1 23.27 38.47 -13.13
CA GLY A 1 22.81 37.08 -13.18
C GLY A 1 23.40 36.36 -11.99
N THR A 2 22.58 36.07 -10.98
CA THR A 2 23.01 35.38 -9.77
C THR A 2 22.12 34.15 -9.58
N CYS A 3 22.79 33.02 -9.43
CA CYS A 3 22.25 31.69 -9.24
C CYS A 3 21.41 31.63 -7.95
N PRO A 4 20.19 31.07 -7.93
CA PRO A 4 19.47 30.87 -6.68
C PRO A 4 20.08 29.67 -5.95
N GLN A 5 20.90 29.96 -4.95
CA GLN A 5 21.22 29.05 -3.86
C GLN A 5 20.00 28.87 -2.94
N ASP A 6 19.99 27.74 -2.24
CA ASP A 6 19.12 27.40 -1.11
C ASP A 6 17.66 27.09 -1.41
N ARG A 7 17.43 25.87 -1.91
CA ARG A 7 16.24 25.12 -1.49
C ARG A 7 16.67 24.17 -0.38
N PRO A 8 16.33 24.41 0.91
CA PRO A 8 16.80 23.55 1.97
C PRO A 8 16.14 22.17 1.86
N ALA A 9 16.98 21.13 1.97
CA ALA A 9 16.59 19.72 1.98
C ALA A 9 15.78 19.30 3.23
N SER A 10 15.16 20.27 3.94
CA SER A 10 14.44 20.08 5.20
C SER A 10 12.94 19.82 5.05
N PHE A 11 12.40 19.79 3.82
CA PHE A 11 10.97 19.47 3.59
C PHE A 11 10.67 17.99 3.30
N LEU A 12 11.69 17.11 3.25
CA LEU A 12 11.49 15.70 2.92
C LEU A 12 11.40 14.75 4.14
N SER A 13 11.44 15.28 5.38
CA SER A 13 11.38 14.47 6.61
C SER A 13 10.30 14.91 7.61
N GLY A 14 9.37 15.78 7.22
CA GLY A 14 8.19 16.04 8.05
C GLY A 14 7.33 14.78 8.10
N ARG A 15 7.27 14.09 9.25
CA ARG A 15 6.34 12.97 9.48
C ARG A 15 4.93 13.43 9.13
N MET A 16 4.45 13.06 7.95
CA MET A 16 3.05 13.27 7.61
C MET A 16 2.21 12.59 8.67
N SER A 17 1.20 13.27 9.19
CA SER A 17 0.29 12.64 10.14
C SER A 17 -0.34 11.41 9.47
N PRO A 18 -0.61 10.32 10.22
CA PRO A 18 -1.20 9.10 9.65
C PRO A 18 -2.50 9.36 8.88
N ALA A 19 -3.31 10.30 9.37
CA ALA A 19 -4.54 10.72 8.69
C ALA A 19 -4.26 11.40 7.34
N LEU A 20 -3.26 12.29 7.27
CA LEU A 20 -2.87 12.96 6.04
C LEU A 20 -2.28 11.98 5.02
N LEU A 21 -1.46 11.02 5.48
CA LEU A 21 -0.91 9.97 4.62
C LEU A 21 -2.02 9.09 4.03
N THR A 22 -2.99 8.68 4.86
CA THR A 22 -4.19 7.96 4.40
C THR A 22 -4.99 8.77 3.39
N ALA A 23 -5.19 10.07 3.64
CA ALA A 23 -5.91 10.96 2.74
C ALA A 23 -5.22 11.06 1.38
N ASN A 24 -3.89 11.21 1.36
CA ASN A 24 -3.11 11.30 0.13
C ASN A 24 -3.15 9.98 -0.67
N LEU A 25 -3.07 8.83 0.00
CA LEU A 25 -3.23 7.52 -0.65
C LEU A 25 -4.62 7.35 -1.29
N LYS A 26 -5.68 7.81 -0.63
CA LYS A 26 -7.06 7.73 -1.17
C LYS A 26 -7.30 8.69 -2.32
N LYS A 27 -6.70 9.88 -2.25
CA LYS A 27 -6.83 10.97 -3.24
C LYS A 27 -5.89 10.83 -4.44
N ALA A 28 -4.97 9.88 -4.43
CA ALA A 28 -4.12 9.64 -5.60
C ALA A 28 -4.98 9.34 -6.84
N GLU A 29 -4.81 10.16 -7.88
CA GLU A 29 -5.56 10.07 -9.13
C GLU A 29 -4.81 9.27 -10.20
N THR A 30 -3.49 9.13 -10.05
CA THR A 30 -2.65 8.38 -10.98
C THR A 30 -1.86 7.29 -10.25
N LEU A 31 -1.58 6.21 -10.99
CA LEU A 31 -0.80 5.10 -10.48
C LEU A 31 0.61 5.55 -10.06
N GLU A 32 1.23 6.43 -10.84
CA GLU A 32 2.54 7.00 -10.54
C GLU A 32 2.52 7.78 -9.23
N ALA A 33 1.50 8.63 -9.00
CA ALA A 33 1.38 9.39 -7.76
C ALA A 33 1.21 8.47 -6.55
N LEU A 34 0.37 7.43 -6.66
CA LEU A 34 0.18 6.44 -5.61
C LEU A 34 1.49 5.71 -5.28
N LEU A 35 2.17 5.19 -6.30
CA LEU A 35 3.40 4.41 -6.10
C LEU A 35 4.55 5.28 -5.59
N ARG A 36 4.60 6.57 -5.94
CA ARG A 36 5.56 7.52 -5.35
C ARG A 36 5.34 7.69 -3.85
N ILE A 37 4.08 7.79 -3.40
CA ILE A 37 3.76 7.85 -1.96
C ILE A 37 4.17 6.53 -1.29
N ALA A 38 3.85 5.39 -1.90
CA ALA A 38 4.21 4.08 -1.38
C ALA A 38 5.74 3.93 -1.26
N SER A 39 6.51 4.26 -2.30
CA SER A 39 7.97 4.11 -2.28
C SER A 39 8.63 4.97 -1.19
N LEU A 40 8.07 6.15 -0.88
CA LEU A 40 8.61 7.05 0.13
C LEU A 40 8.27 6.63 1.57
N HIS A 41 7.10 6.03 1.79
CA HIS A 41 6.54 5.87 3.12
C HIS A 41 6.20 4.43 3.51
N CYS A 42 6.42 3.44 2.63
CA CYS A 42 5.99 2.04 2.84
C CYS A 42 6.42 1.48 4.20
N SER A 43 7.66 1.72 4.63
CA SER A 43 8.19 1.24 5.92
C SER A 43 7.41 1.76 7.15
N SER A 44 6.67 2.86 7.00
CA SER A 44 5.83 3.45 8.06
C SER A 44 4.34 3.06 7.95
N PHE A 45 3.97 2.26 6.95
CA PHE A 45 2.58 1.88 6.75
C PHE A 45 2.11 0.94 7.86
N ASN A 46 0.89 1.21 8.34
CA ASN A 46 0.11 0.35 9.21
C ASN A 46 -1.07 -0.22 8.42
N HIS A 47 -1.95 -0.97 9.08
CA HIS A 47 -3.08 -1.64 8.42
C HIS A 47 -4.04 -0.67 7.69
N ILE A 48 -4.25 0.55 8.21
CA ILE A 48 -5.09 1.56 7.58
C ILE A 48 -4.46 2.06 6.27
N HIS A 49 -3.15 2.36 6.31
CA HIS A 49 -2.40 2.80 5.13
C HIS A 49 -2.39 1.71 4.05
N LEU A 50 -2.11 0.46 4.44
CA LEU A 50 -2.07 -0.68 3.53
C LEU A 50 -3.43 -0.92 2.87
N SER A 51 -4.51 -0.90 3.66
CA SER A 51 -5.87 -1.06 3.14
C SER A 51 -6.24 0.04 2.15
N ALA A 52 -5.92 1.30 2.46
CA ALA A 52 -6.14 2.42 1.56
C ALA A 52 -5.30 2.30 0.27
N CYS A 53 -4.01 1.95 0.40
CA CYS A 53 -3.07 1.86 -0.71
C CYS A 53 -3.49 0.75 -1.69
N TRP A 54 -3.76 -0.47 -1.21
CA TRP A 54 -4.18 -1.59 -2.08
C TRP A 54 -5.52 -1.34 -2.75
N ASN A 55 -6.49 -0.73 -2.03
CA ASN A 55 -7.78 -0.40 -2.63
C ASN A 55 -7.65 0.66 -3.74
N THR A 56 -6.84 1.71 -3.51
CA THR A 56 -6.54 2.69 -4.56
C THR A 56 -5.75 2.06 -5.70
N LEU A 57 -4.81 1.16 -5.41
CA LEU A 57 -4.03 0.45 -6.42
C LEU A 57 -4.93 -0.41 -7.31
N GLY A 58 -5.88 -1.16 -6.75
CA GLY A 58 -6.84 -1.92 -7.54
C GLY A 58 -7.83 -1.05 -8.33
N ARG A 59 -8.07 0.19 -7.89
CA ARG A 59 -8.88 1.15 -8.67
C ARG A 59 -8.12 1.70 -9.87
N LEU A 60 -6.83 1.99 -9.72
CA LEU A 60 -5.99 2.64 -10.73
C LEU A 60 -5.26 1.65 -11.64
N GLY A 61 -4.79 0.54 -11.08
CA GLY A 61 -4.21 -0.59 -11.79
C GLY A 61 -5.34 -1.54 -12.16
N GLY A 62 -5.60 -1.69 -13.47
CA GLY A 62 -6.53 -2.68 -13.98
C GLY A 62 -5.82 -3.94 -14.47
N THR A 63 -6.60 -4.95 -14.82
CA THR A 63 -6.13 -6.11 -15.58
C THR A 63 -5.55 -5.66 -16.92
N GLY A 64 -4.29 -5.99 -17.21
CA GLY A 64 -3.62 -5.61 -18.46
C GLY A 64 -2.65 -4.44 -18.36
N HIS A 65 -2.40 -3.90 -17.15
CA HIS A 65 -1.37 -2.89 -16.97
C HIS A 65 0.04 -3.48 -17.10
N SER A 66 0.86 -2.91 -17.98
CA SER A 66 2.29 -3.24 -18.09
C SER A 66 3.09 -2.50 -17.02
N TRP A 67 3.49 -3.21 -15.97
CA TRP A 67 4.24 -2.63 -14.86
C TRP A 67 5.70 -2.42 -15.24
N SER A 68 6.23 -1.22 -15.00
CA SER A 68 7.68 -1.02 -15.09
C SER A 68 8.41 -1.74 -13.96
N GLN A 69 9.71 -1.99 -14.11
CA GLN A 69 10.52 -2.65 -13.08
C GLN A 69 10.47 -1.91 -11.73
N GLN A 70 10.55 -0.58 -11.75
CA GLN A 70 10.47 0.24 -10.54
C GLN A 70 9.10 0.14 -9.86
N GLN A 71 8.01 0.11 -10.64
CA GLN A 71 6.67 -0.08 -10.10
C GLN A 71 6.50 -1.48 -9.50
N ALA A 72 7.02 -2.51 -10.17
CA ALA A 72 7.00 -3.88 -9.68
C ALA A 72 7.73 -4.02 -8.34
N ALA A 73 8.93 -3.43 -8.21
CA ALA A 73 9.69 -3.42 -6.96
C ALA A 73 8.95 -2.70 -5.83
N THR A 74 8.32 -1.56 -6.12
CA THR A 74 7.52 -0.82 -5.13
C THR A 74 6.33 -1.65 -4.62
N ILE A 75 5.66 -2.36 -5.53
CA ILE A 75 4.53 -3.23 -5.20
C ILE A 75 4.98 -4.46 -4.41
N GLU A 76 6.16 -5.00 -4.70
CA GLU A 76 6.75 -6.08 -3.92
C GLU A 76 7.07 -5.64 -2.49
N SER A 77 7.69 -4.47 -2.29
CA SER A 77 7.90 -3.91 -0.95
C SER A 77 6.57 -3.67 -0.21
N LEU A 78 5.54 -3.22 -0.92
CA LEU A 78 4.19 -3.08 -0.35
C LEU A 78 3.61 -4.44 0.06
N ALA A 79 3.79 -5.48 -0.74
CA ALA A 79 3.35 -6.84 -0.45
C ALA A 79 4.05 -7.42 0.80
N GLN A 80 5.37 -7.27 0.89
CA GLN A 80 6.15 -7.69 2.06
C GLN A 80 5.68 -6.98 3.33
N ARG A 81 5.50 -5.65 3.28
CA ARG A 81 4.98 -4.87 4.40
C ARG A 81 3.57 -5.30 4.80
N THR A 82 2.75 -5.65 3.82
CA THR A 82 1.40 -6.17 4.07
C THR A 82 1.45 -7.47 4.85
N ALA A 83 2.24 -8.45 4.39
CA ALA A 83 2.40 -9.73 5.07
C ALA A 83 2.92 -9.56 6.51
N GLU A 84 3.90 -8.68 6.71
CA GLU A 84 4.46 -8.35 8.03
C GLU A 84 3.36 -7.82 8.98
N VAL A 85 2.64 -6.77 8.57
CA VAL A 85 1.64 -6.11 9.42
C VAL A 85 0.45 -7.04 9.70
N THR A 86 -0.02 -7.80 8.70
CA THR A 86 -1.17 -8.70 8.90
C THR A 86 -0.84 -9.91 9.76
N SER A 87 0.43 -10.30 9.82
CA SER A 87 0.88 -11.42 10.66
C SER A 87 1.14 -11.01 12.11
N THR A 88 1.53 -9.75 12.35
CA THR A 88 1.99 -9.27 13.67
C THR A 88 0.98 -8.40 14.41
N SER A 89 0.08 -7.71 13.71
CA SER A 89 -0.86 -6.76 14.33
C SER A 89 -2.22 -7.41 14.61
N SER A 90 -2.65 -7.40 15.88
CA SER A 90 -3.99 -7.80 16.29
C SER A 90 -5.07 -6.75 15.94
N GLU A 91 -4.68 -5.52 15.62
CA GLU A 91 -5.60 -4.42 15.30
C GLU A 91 -6.23 -4.51 13.91
N VAL A 92 -5.66 -5.31 13.00
CA VAL A 92 -6.13 -5.40 11.61
C VAL A 92 -7.52 -6.04 11.55
N ARG A 93 -8.53 -5.27 11.18
CA ARG A 93 -9.92 -5.77 11.14
C ARG A 93 -10.17 -6.59 9.88
N VAL A 94 -11.11 -7.53 9.95
CA VAL A 94 -11.50 -8.38 8.79
C VAL A 94 -11.85 -7.55 7.56
N ARG A 95 -12.55 -6.42 7.73
CA ARG A 95 -12.87 -5.49 6.63
C ARG A 95 -11.62 -4.93 5.94
N GLU A 96 -10.55 -4.67 6.69
CA GLU A 96 -9.31 -4.13 6.13
C GLU A 96 -8.56 -5.20 5.34
N LEU A 97 -8.52 -6.43 5.86
CA LEU A 97 -7.98 -7.60 5.15
C LEU A 97 -8.73 -7.85 3.84
N ALA A 98 -10.06 -7.80 3.87
CA ALA A 98 -10.90 -7.97 2.68
C ALA A 98 -10.64 -6.89 1.62
N ASN A 99 -10.52 -5.62 2.04
CA ASN A 99 -10.17 -4.52 1.14
C ASN A 99 -8.79 -4.70 0.51
N ILE A 100 -7.81 -5.20 1.27
CA ILE A 100 -6.47 -5.50 0.77
C ILE A 100 -6.55 -6.61 -0.29
N ALA A 101 -7.18 -7.74 0.04
CA ALA A 101 -7.33 -8.87 -0.87
C ALA A 101 -8.05 -8.48 -2.16
N HIS A 102 -9.14 -7.71 -2.04
CA HIS A 102 -9.87 -7.17 -3.18
C HIS A 102 -8.99 -6.24 -4.04
N GLY A 103 -8.23 -5.33 -3.41
CA GLY A 103 -7.31 -4.44 -4.11
C GLY A 103 -6.22 -5.21 -4.88
N ILE A 104 -5.64 -6.24 -4.29
CA ILE A 104 -4.66 -7.12 -4.95
C ILE A 104 -5.29 -7.80 -6.17
N ALA A 105 -6.47 -8.41 -6.02
CA ALA A 105 -7.14 -9.09 -7.11
C ALA A 105 -7.49 -8.12 -8.26
N LYS A 106 -8.08 -6.96 -7.92
CA LYS A 106 -8.50 -5.95 -8.90
C LYS A 106 -7.31 -5.30 -9.62
N SER A 107 -6.14 -5.22 -8.98
CA SER A 107 -4.90 -4.74 -9.61
C SER A 107 -4.37 -5.65 -10.73
N GLY A 108 -5.02 -6.79 -10.98
CA GLY A 108 -4.58 -7.80 -11.95
C GLY A 108 -3.41 -8.66 -11.45
N ARG A 109 -3.03 -8.54 -10.17
CA ARG A 109 -1.86 -9.21 -9.59
C ARG A 109 -2.20 -10.40 -8.70
N GLY A 110 -3.47 -10.82 -8.66
CA GLY A 110 -3.91 -11.93 -7.83
C GLY A 110 -3.14 -13.23 -8.07
N SER A 111 -2.82 -13.56 -9.33
CA SER A 111 -2.05 -14.75 -9.69
C SER A 111 -0.59 -14.67 -9.26
N THR A 112 0.04 -13.49 -9.35
CA THR A 112 1.44 -13.28 -8.92
C THR A 112 1.59 -13.18 -7.40
N MET A 113 0.52 -12.79 -6.70
CA MET A 113 0.54 -12.52 -5.25
C MET A 113 -0.17 -13.61 -4.45
N GLY A 114 -0.20 -14.84 -4.96
CA GLY A 114 -0.89 -15.98 -4.33
C GLY A 114 -0.46 -16.21 -2.88
N ALA A 115 0.83 -16.17 -2.58
CA ALA A 115 1.33 -16.33 -1.21
C ALA A 115 0.78 -15.26 -0.25
N LEU A 116 0.70 -14.00 -0.69
CA LEU A 116 0.12 -12.93 0.13
C LEU A 116 -1.39 -13.14 0.33
N LEU A 117 -2.12 -13.55 -0.71
CA LEU A 117 -3.54 -13.87 -0.59
C LEU A 117 -3.78 -15.02 0.39
N THR A 118 -2.93 -16.05 0.39
CA THR A 118 -2.98 -17.14 1.38
C THR A 118 -2.74 -16.63 2.79
N THR A 119 -1.76 -15.75 3.00
CA THR A 119 -1.51 -15.10 4.31
C THR A 119 -2.73 -14.31 4.77
N LEU A 120 -3.38 -13.57 3.87
CA LEU A 120 -4.60 -12.81 4.19
C LEU A 120 -5.76 -13.72 4.54
N ALA A 121 -5.96 -14.82 3.80
CA ALA A 121 -6.99 -15.80 4.08
C ALA A 121 -6.81 -16.41 5.48
N GLY A 122 -5.62 -16.89 5.82
CA GLY A 122 -5.33 -17.42 7.16
C GLY A 122 -5.44 -16.37 8.28
N ALA A 123 -5.21 -15.09 7.99
CA ALA A 123 -5.46 -14.01 8.94
C ALA A 123 -6.97 -13.72 9.13
N ILE A 124 -7.77 -13.84 8.07
CA ILE A 124 -9.24 -13.70 8.13
C ILE A 124 -9.86 -14.87 8.91
N GLU A 125 -9.48 -16.10 8.59
CA GLU A 125 -10.02 -17.31 9.23
C GLU A 125 -9.80 -17.31 10.74
N ARG A 126 -8.58 -16.99 11.21
CA ARG A 126 -8.27 -16.86 12.64
C ARG A 126 -9.22 -15.89 13.34
N ARG A 127 -9.53 -14.76 12.71
CA ARG A 127 -10.34 -13.69 13.31
C ARG A 127 -11.84 -13.95 13.25
N VAL A 128 -12.30 -14.72 12.27
CA VAL A 128 -13.71 -15.15 12.19
C VAL A 128 -13.98 -16.24 13.21
N GLY A 129 -13.01 -17.13 13.49
CA GLY A 129 -13.12 -18.15 14.53
C GLY A 129 -13.11 -17.60 15.96
N ASP A 130 -12.61 -16.38 16.17
CA ASP A 130 -12.61 -15.68 17.46
C ASP A 130 -13.93 -14.93 17.76
N CYS A 131 -14.92 -14.98 16.86
CA CYS A 131 -16.25 -14.37 17.01
C CYS A 131 -17.30 -15.43 17.39
#